data_AF-A0A0S6U1E1-F1
#
_entry.id   AF-A0A0S6U1E1-F1
#
_cell.length_a   1.000
_cell.length_b   1.000
_cell.length_c   1.000
_cell.angle_alpha   90.00
_cell.angle_beta   90.00
_cell.angle_gamma   90.00
#
_symmetry.space_group_name_H-M   'P 1'
#
loop_
_entity.id
_entity.type
_entity.pdbx_description
1 polymer ?
#
loop_
_entity_poly.entity_id
_entity_poly.type
_entity_poly.pdbx_seq_one_letter_code
_entity_poly.pdbx_strand_id
1 'polypeptide(L)' 'MLNDGGTIAFEIGYDQKIQVSHILHEYGFKDILCIKDLAGKDRVIKARKY' A
#
# COMPACT_ATOMS: atom_id res chain seq x y z
N MET A 1 4.99 -3.76 -15.72
CA MET A 1 4.09 -2.61 -15.51
C MET A 1 2.70 -3.14 -15.21
N LEU A 2 1.95 -2.52 -14.28
CA LEU A 2 0.52 -2.81 -14.14
C LEU A 2 -0.28 -2.12 -15.24
N ASN A 3 -1.42 -2.68 -15.60
CA ASN A 3 -2.43 -2.01 -16.39
C ASN A 3 -3.08 -0.90 -15.57
N ASP A 4 -3.65 0.09 -16.25
CA ASP A 4 -4.39 1.17 -15.60
C ASP A 4 -5.60 0.59 -14.85
N GLY A 5 -5.83 1.09 -13.64
CA GLY A 5 -6.81 0.54 -12.72
C GLY A 5 -6.37 -0.76 -12.01
N GLY A 6 -5.16 -1.27 -12.27
CA GLY A 6 -4.60 -2.43 -11.58
C GLY A 6 -4.28 -2.12 -10.11
N THR A 7 -4.38 -3.14 -9.25
CA THR A 7 -4.09 -3.01 -7.82
C THR A 7 -2.79 -3.74 -7.47
N ILE A 8 -1.98 -3.12 -6.62
CA ILE A 8 -0.86 -3.76 -5.95
C ILE A 8 -1.14 -3.88 -4.46
N ALA A 9 -0.62 -4.94 -3.86
CA ALA A 9 -0.65 -5.14 -2.42
C ALA A 9 0.70 -5.70 -1.98
N PHE A 10 1.28 -5.12 -0.95
CA PHE A 10 2.53 -5.58 -0.33
C PHE A 10 2.29 -5.96 1.11
N GLU A 11 2.97 -7.01 1.58
CA GLU A 11 3.19 -7.20 3.00
C GLU A 11 4.22 -6.17 3.49
N ILE A 12 4.00 -5.61 4.67
CA ILE A 12 4.88 -4.63 5.31
C ILE A 12 5.14 -4.99 6.77
N GLY A 13 6.27 -4.51 7.29
CA GLY A 13 6.50 -4.38 8.73
C GLY A 13 5.51 -3.39 9.35
N TYR A 14 5.20 -3.57 10.64
CA TYR A 14 4.15 -2.80 11.32
C TYR A 14 4.44 -1.30 11.45
N ASP A 15 5.70 -0.91 11.28
CA ASP A 15 6.22 0.46 11.34
C ASP A 15 6.43 1.09 9.97
N GLN A 16 6.28 0.32 8.88
CA GLN A 16 6.65 0.76 7.53
C GLN A 16 5.52 1.49 6.78
N LYS A 17 4.31 1.57 7.35
CA LYS A 17 3.12 2.14 6.70
C LYS A 17 3.39 3.52 6.08
N ILE A 18 3.98 4.45 6.84
CA ILE A 18 4.18 5.83 6.38
C ILE A 18 5.16 5.87 5.21
N GLN A 19 6.31 5.21 5.35
CA GLN A 19 7.35 5.21 4.32
C GLN A 19 6.85 4.60 3.00
N VAL A 20 6.17 3.45 3.07
CA VAL A 20 5.66 2.79 1.86
C VAL A 20 4.50 3.59 1.25
N SER A 21 3.66 4.24 2.06
CA SER A 21 2.61 5.14 1.55
C SER A 21 3.19 6.32 0.76
N HIS A 22 4.28 6.93 1.25
CA HIS A 22 4.97 8.00 0.52
C HIS A 22 5.53 7.51 -0.81
N ILE A 23 6.20 6.35 -0.82
CA ILE A 23 6.71 5.76 -2.07
C ILE A 23 5.55 5.54 -3.06
N LEU A 24 4.45 4.92 -2.63
CA LEU A 24 3.30 4.70 -3.51
C LEU A 24 2.74 6.01 -4.08
N HIS A 25 2.66 7.06 -3.25
CA HIS A 25 2.21 8.38 -3.68
C HIS A 25 3.17 9.04 -4.68
N GLU A 26 4.49 9.00 -4.43
CA GLU A 26 5.51 9.54 -5.35
C GLU A 26 5.50 8.87 -6.72
N TYR A 27 5.17 7.57 -6.76
CA TYR A 27 5.04 6.80 -8.00
C TYR A 27 3.63 6.88 -8.64
N GLY A 28 2.77 7.77 -8.15
CA GLY A 28 1.47 8.08 -8.77
C GLY A 28 0.34 7.09 -8.46
N PHE A 29 0.54 6.18 -7.50
CA PHE A 29 -0.55 5.32 -7.05
C PHE A 29 -1.55 6.11 -6.21
N LYS A 30 -2.82 5.69 -6.27
CA LYS A 30 -3.92 6.29 -5.50
C LYS A 30 -4.64 5.20 -4.71
N ASP A 31 -5.65 5.60 -3.95
CA ASP A 31 -6.46 4.70 -3.11
C ASP A 31 -5.60 3.86 -2.14
N ILE A 32 -4.56 4.49 -1.57
CA ILE A 32 -3.62 3.84 -0.67
C ILE A 32 -4.33 3.49 0.64
N LEU A 33 -4.44 2.19 0.94
CA LEU A 33 -5.06 1.67 2.16
C LEU A 33 -4.10 0.75 2.89
N CYS A 34 -4.00 0.92 4.21
CA CYS A 34 -3.29 -0.02 5.08
C CYS A 34 -4.28 -0.87 5.87
N ILE A 35 -4.11 -2.19 5.80
CA ILE A 35 -4.95 -3.20 6.41
C ILE A 35 -4.18 -3.82 7.59
N LYS A 36 -4.88 -3.92 8.72
CA LYS A 36 -4.35 -4.51 9.94
C LYS A 36 -4.55 -6.02 9.96
N ASP A 37 -3.60 -6.72 10.57
CA ASP A 37 -3.78 -8.13 10.93
C ASP A 37 -4.70 -8.29 12.16
N LEU A 38 -4.95 -9.54 12.56
CA LEU A 38 -5.79 -9.85 13.74
C LEU A 38 -5.20 -9.33 15.06
N ALA A 39 -3.90 -9.04 15.11
CA ALA A 39 -3.23 -8.43 16.25
C ALA A 39 -3.25 -6.89 16.20
N GLY A 40 -3.93 -6.29 15.22
CA GLY A 40 -4.06 -4.84 15.07
C GLY A 40 -2.84 -4.14 14.46
N LYS A 41 -1.85 -4.90 13.99
CA LYS A 41 -0.63 -4.35 13.38
C LYS A 41 -0.86 -4.11 11.89
N ASP A 42 -0.36 -2.99 11.39
CA ASP A 42 -0.36 -2.71 9.95
C ASP A 42 0.46 -3.81 9.26
N ARG A 43 -0.14 -4.52 8.31
CA ARG A 43 0.47 -5.72 7.71
C ARG A 43 0.44 -5.71 6.20
N VAL A 44 -0.63 -5.18 5.62
CA VAL A 44 -0.78 -5.12 4.16
C VAL A 44 -1.08 -3.69 3.76
N ILE A 45 -0.33 -3.18 2.79
CA ILE A 45 -0.66 -1.92 2.12
C ILE A 45 -1.06 -2.22 0.68
N LYS A 46 -2.20 -1.67 0.24
CA LYS A 46 -2.65 -1.78 -1.14
C LYS A 46 -2.85 -0.42 -1.76
N ALA A 47 -2.64 -0.32 -3.07
CA ALA A 47 -2.85 0.90 -3.84
C ALA A 47 -3.22 0.56 -5.29
N ARG A 48 -3.81 1.52 -5.99
CA ARG A 48 -4.28 1.36 -7.37
C ARG A 48 -3.47 2.23 -8.31
N LYS A 49 -3.03 1.63 -9.42
CA LYS A 49 -2.36 2.34 -10.51
C LYS A 49 -3.40 3.11 -11.31
N TYR A 50 -3.12 4.37 -11.57
CA TYR A 50 -3.88 5.24 -12.45
C TYR A 50 -2.98 5.82 -13.53
#